data_AF-A0A352Z2B4-F1
#
_entry.id   AF-A0A352Z2B4-F1
#
_cell.length_a   1.000
_cell.length_b   1.000
_cell.length_c   1.000
_cell.angle_alpha   90.00
_cell.angle_beta   90.00
_cell.angle_gamma   90.00
#
_symmetry.space_group_name_H-M   'P 1'
#
loop_
_entity.id
_entity.type
_entity.pdbx_description
1 polymer ?
#
loop_
_entity_poly.entity_id
_entity_poly.type
_entity_poly.pdbx_seq_one_letter_code
_entity_poly.pdbx_strand_id
1 'polypeptide(L)'
;MMKKFLLWFTPGLILGILIILGGGKVIEKTSTNEYCMSCHIHPEADNSWKRSVHYETKSGFRVGCAECHLPPKGDGYLWAKATTGLRDLWAYWTKDSASFDWNEKGRLENARIHTYESSCIKCHENLFPAELSKEGEDAHLYYKQTKKTPDLHCINCHLNAGHYIEGYTHGSNKTFGTISSAPKEIFTESAKVNEFESFTELITNSSVSFNMVAIPGGKFRMGSSPNEPFRREDEGPVREVEISPFFMAEVEVTWDEYLAFYAQTSAEGRSTDTEGIRSKKGAETDAISGATPPYGQPDQGWGMGQRPAISFTYHAAETYCRWLSQVTGKTYRLPTEAEWEYACRAGTETPYFFPGDPNKFEKTGLKAKLSKNDTTVINSYIIYKGNSPSKTQTSERVRPNPFGLKNMLGNVAEFCSDWYQSDAYSQYPDGIITDPSGPETGEEHVIRGGSFLDMAGRLRSAARGYTRTDEWLKTDPQIPKSIWWYSDCFHVGFRVVCEFDEKTGNR
;
A
#
# COMPACT_ATOMS: atom_id res chain seq x y z
N MET A 1 -73.68 -13.37 -13.17
CA MET A 1 -72.49 -12.59 -12.78
C MET A 1 -71.17 -13.34 -13.02
N MET A 2 -71.04 -14.60 -12.58
CA MET A 2 -69.79 -15.39 -12.66
C MET A 2 -69.20 -15.55 -14.08
N LYS A 3 -70.04 -15.76 -15.12
CA LYS A 3 -69.57 -15.88 -16.52
C LYS A 3 -68.94 -14.60 -17.08
N LYS A 4 -69.46 -13.42 -16.71
CA LYS A 4 -68.89 -12.12 -17.15
C LYS A 4 -67.61 -11.80 -16.38
N PHE A 5 -67.52 -12.15 -15.10
CA PHE A 5 -66.30 -12.02 -14.32
C PHE A 5 -65.16 -12.88 -14.90
N LEU A 6 -65.41 -14.16 -15.19
CA LEU A 6 -64.40 -15.01 -15.82
C LEU A 6 -63.96 -14.48 -17.20
N LEU A 7 -64.87 -13.91 -17.99
CA LEU A 7 -64.55 -13.42 -19.34
C LEU A 7 -63.53 -12.26 -19.36
N TRP A 8 -63.46 -11.46 -18.30
CA TRP A 8 -62.52 -10.34 -18.16
C TRP A 8 -61.33 -10.67 -17.25
N PHE A 9 -61.55 -11.53 -16.26
CA PHE A 9 -60.52 -11.96 -15.33
C PHE A 9 -59.52 -12.92 -15.99
N THR A 10 -59.95 -13.87 -16.83
CA THR A 10 -59.03 -14.84 -17.43
C THR A 10 -58.03 -14.21 -18.41
N PRO A 11 -58.38 -13.26 -19.31
CA PRO A 11 -57.39 -12.61 -20.15
C PRO A 11 -56.42 -11.74 -19.34
N GLY A 12 -56.91 -11.05 -18.31
CA GLY A 12 -56.06 -10.26 -17.39
C GLY A 12 -55.09 -11.12 -16.60
N LEU A 13 -55.53 -12.28 -16.11
CA LEU A 13 -54.68 -13.26 -15.42
C LEU A 13 -53.63 -13.84 -16.37
N ILE A 14 -54.02 -14.22 -17.60
CA ILE A 14 -53.10 -14.72 -18.62
C ILE A 14 -52.06 -13.65 -18.96
N LEU A 15 -52.46 -12.39 -19.18
CA LEU A 15 -51.56 -11.28 -19.44
C LEU A 15 -50.61 -11.04 -18.25
N GLY A 16 -51.12 -11.06 -17.02
CA GLY A 16 -50.31 -10.94 -15.81
C GLY A 16 -49.26 -12.05 -15.70
N ILE A 17 -49.64 -13.31 -15.95
CA ILE A 17 -48.72 -14.45 -15.99
C ILE A 17 -47.67 -14.27 -17.09
N LEU A 18 -48.07 -13.84 -18.29
CA LEU A 18 -47.14 -13.58 -19.39
C LEU A 18 -46.16 -12.45 -19.09
N ILE A 19 -46.59 -11.39 -18.41
CA ILE A 19 -45.72 -10.29 -17.96
C ILE A 19 -44.73 -10.79 -16.90
N ILE A 20 -45.18 -11.60 -15.94
CA ILE A 20 -44.31 -12.15 -14.90
C ILE A 20 -43.28 -13.12 -15.50
N LEU A 21 -43.72 -14.06 -16.35
CA LEU A 21 -42.83 -15.02 -17.01
C LEU A 21 -41.89 -14.34 -18.00
N GLY A 22 -42.40 -13.38 -18.77
CA GLY A 22 -41.62 -12.58 -19.70
C GLY A 22 -40.59 -11.72 -18.97
N GLY A 23 -41.00 -11.02 -17.92
CA GLY A 23 -40.13 -10.24 -17.05
C GLY A 23 -39.04 -11.09 -16.40
N GLY A 24 -39.40 -12.27 -15.88
CA GLY A 24 -38.45 -13.24 -15.34
C GLY A 24 -37.38 -13.66 -16.36
N LYS A 25 -37.80 -14.03 -17.58
CA LYS A 25 -36.86 -14.36 -18.67
C LYS A 25 -35.98 -13.19 -19.09
N VAL A 26 -36.51 -11.97 -19.10
CA VAL A 26 -35.73 -10.77 -19.38
C VAL A 26 -34.69 -10.56 -18.28
N ILE A 27 -35.06 -10.70 -17.01
CA ILE A 27 -34.13 -10.58 -15.89
C ILE A 27 -33.02 -11.62 -15.99
N GLU A 28 -33.34 -12.88 -16.27
CA GLU A 28 -32.35 -13.95 -16.44
C GLU A 28 -31.41 -13.66 -17.61
N LYS A 29 -31.95 -13.34 -18.79
CA LYS A 29 -31.15 -13.03 -19.97
C LYS A 29 -30.26 -11.82 -19.78
N THR A 30 -30.75 -10.78 -19.09
CA THR A 30 -29.98 -9.56 -18.82
C THR A 30 -28.98 -9.72 -17.68
N SER A 31 -28.92 -10.88 -17.03
CA SER A 31 -27.96 -11.20 -15.97
C SER A 31 -26.92 -12.24 -16.41
N THR A 32 -26.91 -12.64 -17.69
CA THR A 32 -25.83 -13.47 -18.21
C THR A 32 -24.58 -12.64 -18.47
N ASN A 33 -23.42 -13.29 -18.46
CA ASN A 33 -22.15 -12.62 -18.73
C ASN A 33 -22.12 -12.02 -20.13
N GLU A 34 -22.66 -12.70 -21.14
CA GLU A 34 -22.72 -12.19 -22.52
C GLU A 34 -23.54 -10.89 -22.61
N TYR A 35 -24.67 -10.81 -21.91
CA TYR A 35 -25.48 -9.60 -21.92
C TYR A 35 -24.79 -8.47 -21.15
N CYS A 36 -24.25 -8.78 -19.97
CA CYS A 36 -23.44 -7.83 -19.21
C CYS A 36 -22.34 -7.24 -20.11
N MET A 37 -21.63 -8.07 -20.88
CA MET A 37 -20.57 -7.64 -21.81
C MET A 37 -21.05 -6.80 -22.99
N SER A 38 -22.33 -6.86 -23.35
CA SER A 38 -22.88 -5.99 -24.40
C SER A 38 -23.02 -4.53 -23.98
N CYS A 39 -23.06 -4.25 -22.68
CA CYS A 39 -23.24 -2.91 -22.11
C CYS A 39 -22.09 -2.47 -21.18
N HIS A 40 -21.24 -3.38 -20.73
CA HIS A 40 -20.10 -3.07 -19.88
C HIS A 40 -18.85 -2.74 -20.69
N ILE A 41 -18.22 -1.61 -20.36
CA ILE A 41 -16.98 -1.12 -20.98
C ILE A 41 -15.74 -1.74 -20.30
N HIS A 42 -15.58 -3.07 -20.31
CA HIS A 42 -14.46 -3.72 -19.60
C HIS A 42 -14.01 -5.09 -20.13
N PRO A 43 -13.53 -5.17 -21.39
CA PRO A 43 -13.03 -6.44 -21.94
C PRO A 43 -11.86 -7.04 -21.12
N GLU A 44 -11.03 -6.21 -20.49
CA GLU A 44 -9.97 -6.70 -19.59
C GLU A 44 -10.54 -7.40 -18.34
N ALA A 45 -11.64 -6.90 -17.78
CA ALA A 45 -12.24 -7.50 -16.59
C ALA A 45 -12.82 -8.89 -16.88
N ASP A 46 -13.46 -9.08 -18.03
CA ASP A 46 -13.96 -10.40 -18.47
C ASP A 46 -12.82 -11.38 -18.76
N ASN A 47 -11.79 -10.95 -19.48
CA ASN A 47 -10.61 -11.77 -19.71
C ASN A 47 -9.91 -12.18 -18.40
N SER A 48 -9.88 -11.27 -17.43
CA SER A 48 -9.37 -11.53 -16.09
C SER A 48 -10.25 -12.51 -15.31
N TRP A 49 -11.58 -12.33 -15.32
CA TRP A 49 -12.53 -13.26 -14.69
C TRP A 49 -12.44 -14.67 -15.29
N LYS A 50 -12.30 -14.79 -16.62
CA LYS A 50 -12.12 -16.08 -17.31
C LYS A 50 -10.88 -16.87 -16.84
N ARG A 51 -9.92 -16.19 -16.22
CA ARG A 51 -8.71 -16.79 -15.65
C ARG A 51 -8.76 -16.88 -14.13
N SER A 52 -9.85 -16.44 -13.50
CA SER A 52 -10.05 -16.46 -12.06
C SER A 52 -10.48 -17.84 -11.56
N VAL A 53 -10.39 -18.02 -10.24
CA VAL A 53 -10.77 -19.26 -9.56
C VAL A 53 -12.27 -19.59 -9.67
N HIS A 54 -13.10 -18.63 -10.08
CA HIS A 54 -14.54 -18.78 -10.24
C HIS A 54 -14.98 -19.13 -11.68
N TYR A 55 -14.08 -19.08 -12.66
CA TYR A 55 -14.36 -19.52 -14.04
C TYR A 55 -13.88 -20.95 -14.32
N GLU A 56 -12.65 -21.28 -13.88
CA GLU A 56 -12.06 -22.61 -14.06
C GLU A 56 -12.12 -23.41 -12.77
N THR A 57 -13.34 -23.71 -12.28
CA THR A 57 -13.49 -24.47 -11.05
C THR A 57 -13.24 -25.97 -11.29
N LYS A 58 -12.72 -26.67 -10.27
CA LYS A 58 -12.53 -28.13 -10.30
C LYS A 58 -13.84 -28.91 -10.50
N SER A 59 -14.98 -28.34 -10.11
CA SER A 59 -16.29 -28.97 -10.23
C SER A 59 -16.94 -28.76 -11.60
N GLY A 60 -16.35 -27.94 -12.48
CA GLY A 60 -16.91 -27.58 -13.78
C GLY A 60 -18.05 -26.55 -13.72
N PHE A 61 -18.41 -26.07 -12.53
CA PHE A 61 -19.35 -24.96 -12.35
C PHE A 61 -18.66 -23.62 -12.56
N ARG A 62 -19.39 -22.61 -13.03
CA ARG A 62 -18.88 -21.25 -13.21
C ARG A 62 -19.75 -20.28 -12.45
N VAL A 63 -19.12 -19.34 -11.74
CA VAL A 63 -19.84 -18.25 -11.08
C VAL A 63 -19.79 -17.04 -12.01
N GLY A 64 -20.96 -16.58 -12.47
CA GLY A 64 -21.08 -15.43 -13.36
C GLY A 64 -20.84 -14.10 -12.66
N CYS A 65 -20.50 -13.06 -13.42
CA CYS A 65 -20.20 -11.73 -12.86
C CYS A 65 -21.37 -11.16 -12.06
N ALA A 66 -22.61 -11.34 -12.54
CA ALA A 66 -23.82 -10.87 -11.88
C ALA A 66 -24.09 -11.59 -10.54
N GLU A 67 -23.54 -12.78 -10.32
CA GLU A 67 -23.70 -13.52 -9.07
C GLU A 67 -22.81 -12.95 -7.97
N CYS A 68 -21.71 -12.28 -8.30
CA CYS A 68 -20.89 -11.55 -7.34
C CYS A 68 -21.27 -10.05 -7.26
N HIS A 69 -21.69 -9.46 -8.39
CA HIS A 69 -21.93 -8.02 -8.53
C HIS A 69 -23.37 -7.56 -8.29
N LEU A 70 -24.27 -8.48 -7.98
CA LEU A 70 -25.62 -8.18 -7.52
C LEU A 70 -25.90 -8.99 -6.25
N PRO A 71 -26.76 -8.50 -5.34
CA PRO A 71 -27.13 -9.24 -4.15
C PRO A 71 -27.96 -10.48 -4.52
N PRO A 72 -28.18 -11.44 -3.60
CA PRO A 72 -29.04 -12.58 -3.87
C PRO A 72 -30.47 -12.16 -4.27
N LYS A 73 -31.15 -12.97 -5.09
CA LYS A 73 -32.56 -12.75 -5.45
C LYS A 73 -33.42 -12.68 -4.17
N GLY A 74 -34.14 -11.57 -3.98
CA GLY A 74 -34.92 -11.29 -2.77
C GLY A 74 -34.29 -10.20 -1.88
N ASP A 75 -32.98 -10.02 -1.92
CA ASP A 75 -32.25 -9.00 -1.15
C ASP A 75 -32.05 -7.72 -1.97
N GLY A 76 -33.15 -7.11 -2.42
CA GLY A 76 -33.10 -5.86 -3.20
C GLY A 76 -32.50 -6.02 -4.61
N TYR A 77 -32.33 -7.25 -5.09
CA TYR A 77 -31.76 -7.58 -6.40
C TYR A 77 -32.24 -6.73 -7.57
N LEU A 78 -33.56 -6.55 -7.71
CA LEU A 78 -34.13 -5.81 -8.84
C LEU A 78 -33.74 -4.33 -8.80
N TRP A 79 -33.64 -3.74 -7.62
CA TRP A 79 -33.22 -2.35 -7.45
C TRP A 79 -31.73 -2.19 -7.74
N ALA A 80 -30.89 -3.07 -7.20
CA ALA A 80 -29.46 -3.08 -7.48
C ALA A 80 -29.19 -3.28 -8.97
N LYS A 81 -29.91 -4.22 -9.62
CA LYS A 81 -29.79 -4.47 -11.05
C LYS A 81 -30.19 -3.26 -11.90
N ALA A 82 -31.29 -2.60 -11.56
CA ALA A 82 -31.76 -1.42 -12.29
C ALA A 82 -30.77 -0.25 -12.15
N THR A 83 -30.31 0.03 -10.94
CA THR A 83 -29.38 1.14 -10.67
C THR A 83 -27.99 0.90 -11.28
N THR A 84 -27.44 -0.30 -11.13
CA THR A 84 -26.17 -0.69 -11.76
C THR A 84 -26.27 -0.65 -13.29
N GLY A 85 -27.33 -1.23 -13.86
CA GLY A 85 -27.53 -1.22 -15.32
C GLY A 85 -27.66 0.19 -15.91
N LEU A 86 -28.34 1.12 -15.23
CA LEU A 86 -28.40 2.52 -15.65
C LEU A 86 -27.03 3.21 -15.57
N ARG A 87 -26.25 2.94 -14.52
CA ARG A 87 -24.90 3.46 -14.36
C ARG A 87 -23.97 2.95 -15.47
N ASP A 88 -24.08 1.68 -15.80
CA ASP A 88 -23.24 1.06 -16.83
C ASP A 88 -23.61 1.57 -18.22
N LEU A 89 -24.89 1.75 -18.53
CA LEU A 89 -25.33 2.37 -19.77
C LEU A 89 -24.83 3.81 -19.90
N TRP A 90 -24.91 4.59 -18.81
CA TRP A 90 -24.37 5.94 -18.79
C TRP A 90 -22.86 5.96 -19.00
N ALA A 91 -22.13 5.07 -18.32
CA ALA A 91 -20.69 4.93 -18.53
C ALA A 91 -20.39 4.57 -19.99
N TYR A 92 -21.10 3.60 -20.56
CA TYR A 92 -20.99 3.16 -21.95
C TYR A 92 -21.08 4.30 -22.96
N TRP A 93 -21.95 5.28 -22.70
CA TRP A 93 -22.11 6.43 -23.59
C TRP A 93 -21.17 7.60 -23.32
N THR A 94 -20.61 7.71 -22.11
CA THR A 94 -19.90 8.93 -21.68
C THR A 94 -18.42 8.73 -21.40
N LYS A 95 -17.94 7.48 -21.34
CA LYS A 95 -16.56 7.16 -20.97
C LYS A 95 -15.92 6.23 -22.00
N ASP A 96 -14.59 6.31 -22.08
CA ASP A 96 -13.76 5.45 -22.92
C ASP A 96 -13.03 4.41 -22.07
N SER A 97 -13.23 3.11 -22.35
CA SER A 97 -12.52 1.99 -21.69
C SER A 97 -11.02 2.14 -21.74
N ALA A 98 -10.48 2.65 -22.86
CA ALA A 98 -9.05 2.72 -23.05
C ALA A 98 -8.37 3.69 -22.07
N SER A 99 -9.16 4.57 -21.45
CA SER A 99 -8.70 5.50 -20.42
C SER A 99 -8.72 4.94 -19.00
N PHE A 100 -9.26 3.73 -18.79
CA PHE A 100 -9.39 3.14 -17.46
C PHE A 100 -8.11 2.45 -17.01
N ASP A 101 -7.70 2.75 -15.78
CA ASP A 101 -6.66 2.00 -15.09
C ASP A 101 -7.27 0.73 -14.48
N TRP A 102 -7.23 -0.37 -15.23
CA TRP A 102 -7.75 -1.66 -14.78
C TRP A 102 -7.03 -2.22 -13.55
N ASN A 103 -5.76 -1.87 -13.35
CA ASN A 103 -4.99 -2.29 -12.19
C ASN A 103 -5.43 -1.53 -10.94
N GLU A 104 -5.83 -0.27 -11.06
CA GLU A 104 -6.50 0.45 -9.98
C GLU A 104 -7.88 -0.17 -9.69
N LYS A 105 -8.67 -0.44 -10.73
CA LYS A 105 -10.04 -0.96 -10.59
C LYS A 105 -10.13 -2.36 -10.00
N GLY A 106 -9.12 -3.20 -10.21
CA GLY A 106 -9.04 -4.53 -9.62
C GLY A 106 -8.65 -4.56 -8.13
N ARG A 107 -8.35 -3.40 -7.52
CA ARG A 107 -7.94 -3.35 -6.09
C ARG A 107 -9.09 -3.59 -5.15
N LEU A 108 -8.74 -4.04 -3.95
CA LEU A 108 -9.66 -4.29 -2.86
C LEU A 108 -10.66 -3.15 -2.64
N GLU A 109 -10.18 -1.89 -2.55
CA GLU A 109 -11.04 -0.73 -2.30
C GLU A 109 -12.09 -0.50 -3.39
N ASN A 110 -11.77 -0.81 -4.64
CA ASN A 110 -12.72 -0.69 -5.75
C ASN A 110 -13.61 -1.95 -5.86
N ALA A 111 -13.04 -3.13 -5.64
CA ALA A 111 -13.73 -4.42 -5.72
C ALA A 111 -14.82 -4.56 -4.67
N ARG A 112 -14.60 -4.06 -3.45
CA ARG A 112 -15.57 -4.08 -2.34
C ARG A 112 -16.83 -3.25 -2.62
N ILE A 113 -16.74 -2.23 -3.47
CA ILE A 113 -17.90 -1.40 -3.85
C ILE A 113 -18.89 -2.18 -4.73
N HIS A 114 -18.39 -3.18 -5.45
CA HIS A 114 -19.17 -3.91 -6.44
C HIS A 114 -19.43 -5.37 -6.05
N THR A 115 -18.68 -5.93 -5.11
CA THR A 115 -18.88 -7.32 -4.65
C THR A 115 -19.79 -7.36 -3.43
N TYR A 116 -20.84 -8.18 -3.49
CA TYR A 116 -21.78 -8.35 -2.40
C TYR A 116 -21.39 -9.52 -1.49
N GLU A 117 -21.13 -9.22 -0.22
CA GLU A 117 -20.82 -10.21 0.81
C GLU A 117 -21.91 -11.28 0.96
N SER A 118 -23.18 -10.87 0.90
CA SER A 118 -24.34 -11.75 0.93
C SER A 118 -24.32 -12.77 -0.21
N SER A 119 -23.80 -12.37 -1.37
CA SER A 119 -23.70 -13.25 -2.53
C SER A 119 -22.57 -14.27 -2.38
N CYS A 120 -21.42 -13.86 -1.83
CA CYS A 120 -20.36 -14.80 -1.44
C CYS A 120 -20.90 -15.87 -0.50
N ILE A 121 -21.59 -15.47 0.57
CA ILE A 121 -22.13 -16.40 1.57
C ILE A 121 -23.23 -17.29 1.00
N LYS A 122 -24.00 -16.80 0.02
CA LYS A 122 -25.05 -17.60 -0.61
C LYS A 122 -24.50 -18.79 -1.40
N CYS A 123 -23.32 -18.65 -1.99
CA CYS A 123 -22.62 -19.74 -2.67
C CYS A 123 -21.73 -20.56 -1.70
N HIS A 124 -21.14 -19.91 -0.70
CA HIS A 124 -20.25 -20.50 0.29
C HIS A 124 -20.96 -20.73 1.64
N GLU A 125 -22.08 -21.47 1.62
CA GLU A 125 -22.89 -21.71 2.82
C GLU A 125 -22.12 -22.48 3.92
N ASN A 126 -21.20 -23.37 3.53
CA ASN A 126 -20.28 -24.04 4.45
C ASN A 126 -18.88 -23.41 4.40
N LEU A 127 -18.58 -22.54 5.37
CA LEU A 127 -17.25 -21.92 5.53
C LEU A 127 -16.21 -22.86 6.15
N PHE A 128 -16.57 -24.04 6.66
CA PHE A 128 -15.63 -24.99 7.27
C PHE A 128 -15.77 -26.37 6.61
N PRO A 129 -15.42 -26.49 5.31
CA PRO A 129 -15.37 -27.80 4.65
C PRO A 129 -14.24 -28.65 5.25
N ALA A 130 -14.38 -29.98 5.17
CA ALA A 130 -13.44 -30.93 5.79
C ALA A 130 -11.99 -30.84 5.25
N GLU A 131 -11.80 -30.29 4.05
CA GLU A 131 -10.49 -30.12 3.41
C GLU A 131 -9.85 -28.73 3.70
N LEU A 132 -10.46 -27.91 4.56
CA LEU A 132 -9.92 -26.59 4.88
C LEU A 132 -8.61 -26.74 5.67
N SER A 133 -7.55 -26.06 5.23
CA SER A 133 -6.28 -25.98 5.96
C SER A 133 -6.47 -25.31 7.32
N LYS A 134 -5.63 -25.65 8.30
CA LYS A 134 -5.65 -25.04 9.63
C LYS A 134 -5.58 -23.51 9.59
N GLU A 135 -4.70 -22.96 8.77
CA GLU A 135 -4.57 -21.51 8.57
C GLU A 135 -5.86 -20.89 7.99
N GLY A 136 -6.54 -21.63 7.11
CA GLY A 136 -7.84 -21.23 6.56
C GLY A 136 -8.97 -21.29 7.59
N GLU A 137 -8.98 -22.30 8.47
CA GLU A 137 -9.92 -22.37 9.59
C GLU A 137 -9.75 -21.18 10.52
N ASP A 138 -8.51 -20.87 10.91
CA ASP A 138 -8.19 -19.77 11.83
C ASP A 138 -8.58 -18.41 11.22
N ALA A 139 -8.32 -18.21 9.91
CA ALA A 139 -8.76 -17.02 9.18
C ALA A 139 -10.30 -16.89 9.15
N HIS A 140 -11.02 -17.98 8.89
CA HIS A 140 -12.49 -17.98 8.87
C HIS A 140 -13.09 -17.77 10.27
N LEU A 141 -12.44 -18.30 11.32
CA LEU A 141 -12.82 -18.04 12.72
C LEU A 141 -12.61 -16.56 13.07
N TYR A 142 -11.47 -15.98 12.69
CA TYR A 142 -11.18 -14.55 12.88
C TYR A 142 -12.23 -13.68 12.20
N TYR A 143 -12.53 -13.97 10.92
CA TYR A 143 -13.59 -13.29 10.18
C TYR A 143 -14.93 -13.40 10.91
N LYS A 144 -15.36 -14.59 11.35
CA LYS A 144 -16.63 -14.76 12.06
C LYS A 144 -16.70 -14.01 13.39
N GLN A 145 -15.59 -13.88 14.10
CA GLN A 145 -15.51 -13.13 15.35
C GLN A 145 -15.52 -11.61 15.11
N THR A 146 -14.92 -11.14 14.01
CA THR A 146 -14.64 -9.72 13.73
C THR A 146 -15.63 -9.07 12.73
N LYS A 147 -16.46 -9.86 12.03
CA LYS A 147 -17.44 -9.45 11.00
C LYS A 147 -18.42 -8.34 11.43
N LYS A 148 -18.55 -8.05 12.73
CA LYS A 148 -19.39 -6.95 13.21
C LYS A 148 -18.91 -5.57 12.74
N THR A 149 -17.72 -5.46 12.18
CA THR A 149 -17.23 -4.21 11.56
C THR A 149 -17.56 -4.18 10.06
N PRO A 150 -18.04 -3.05 9.50
CA PRO A 150 -18.39 -2.93 8.09
C PRO A 150 -17.20 -3.02 7.13
N ASP A 151 -15.96 -3.14 7.63
CA ASP A 151 -14.78 -3.06 6.78
C ASP A 151 -14.13 -4.40 6.41
N LEU A 152 -14.57 -5.52 7.01
CA LEU A 152 -14.02 -6.85 6.75
C LEU A 152 -15.00 -7.71 5.94
N HIS A 153 -14.66 -8.02 4.69
CA HIS A 153 -15.44 -8.79 3.72
C HIS A 153 -14.66 -10.01 3.21
N CYS A 154 -15.35 -10.96 2.58
CA CYS A 154 -14.71 -12.11 1.92
C CYS A 154 -13.63 -11.69 0.92
N ILE A 155 -13.86 -10.62 0.16
CA ILE A 155 -12.93 -10.17 -0.89
C ILE A 155 -11.64 -9.54 -0.33
N ASN A 156 -11.60 -9.17 0.97
CA ASN A 156 -10.37 -8.75 1.64
C ASN A 156 -9.31 -9.86 1.63
N CYS A 157 -9.74 -11.11 1.81
CA CYS A 157 -8.84 -12.26 1.77
C CYS A 157 -8.82 -12.94 0.39
N HIS A 158 -9.94 -12.93 -0.34
CA HIS A 158 -10.11 -13.65 -1.62
C HIS A 158 -10.12 -12.74 -2.86
N LEU A 159 -9.15 -11.81 -2.99
CA LEU A 159 -9.14 -10.85 -4.09
C LEU A 159 -9.10 -11.50 -5.49
N ASN A 160 -8.57 -12.72 -5.60
CA ASN A 160 -8.53 -13.49 -6.84
C ASN A 160 -9.87 -14.13 -7.27
N ALA A 161 -10.92 -14.00 -6.47
CA ALA A 161 -12.24 -14.60 -6.74
C ALA A 161 -12.93 -14.01 -7.97
N GLY A 162 -12.67 -12.74 -8.31
CA GLY A 162 -13.28 -12.06 -9.46
C GLY A 162 -12.29 -11.72 -10.59
N HIS A 163 -11.00 -11.68 -10.28
CA HIS A 163 -9.95 -11.23 -11.19
C HIS A 163 -8.72 -12.12 -11.09
N TYR A 164 -8.11 -12.41 -12.23
CA TYR A 164 -6.81 -13.04 -12.27
C TYR A 164 -5.75 -12.09 -11.75
N ILE A 165 -4.97 -12.60 -10.79
CA ILE A 165 -3.81 -11.94 -10.22
C ILE A 165 -2.65 -12.89 -10.46
N GLU A 166 -1.69 -12.45 -11.27
CA GLU A 166 -0.52 -13.27 -11.60
C GLU A 166 0.30 -13.57 -10.34
N GLY A 167 0.65 -14.84 -10.14
CA GLY A 167 1.43 -15.29 -8.99
C GLY A 167 0.71 -15.23 -7.63
N TYR A 168 -0.60 -14.97 -7.60
CA TYR A 168 -1.35 -14.84 -6.36
C TYR A 168 -1.21 -16.05 -5.43
N THR A 169 -0.81 -15.78 -4.19
CA THR A 169 -0.62 -16.77 -3.14
C THR A 169 -1.62 -16.51 -2.03
N HIS A 170 -2.55 -17.44 -1.81
CA HIS A 170 -3.50 -17.39 -0.71
C HIS A 170 -2.95 -18.19 0.48
N GLY A 171 -1.88 -17.67 1.10
CA GLY A 171 -1.13 -18.37 2.14
C GLY A 171 0.25 -17.74 2.41
N SER A 172 1.01 -18.34 3.33
CA SER A 172 2.40 -17.96 3.60
C SER A 172 3.29 -18.24 2.39
N ASN A 173 3.99 -17.22 1.90
CA ASN A 173 4.89 -17.30 0.76
C ASN A 173 6.26 -17.83 1.19
N LYS A 174 6.35 -19.16 1.37
CA LYS A 174 7.58 -19.85 1.83
C LYS A 174 8.76 -19.74 0.86
N THR A 175 8.50 -19.39 -0.40
CA THR A 175 9.49 -19.12 -1.45
C THR A 175 9.89 -17.64 -1.53
N PHE A 176 9.37 -16.79 -0.65
CA PHE A 176 9.82 -15.40 -0.59
C PHE A 176 11.31 -15.34 -0.26
N GLY A 177 12.06 -14.50 -0.97
CA GLY A 177 13.51 -14.37 -0.80
C GLY A 177 14.35 -15.48 -1.43
N THR A 178 13.76 -16.52 -2.04
CA THR A 178 14.54 -17.48 -2.84
C THR A 178 14.83 -16.87 -4.21
N ILE A 179 15.80 -15.96 -4.29
CA ILE A 179 16.25 -15.41 -5.56
C ILE A 179 17.32 -16.34 -6.14
N SER A 180 17.03 -16.89 -7.32
CA SER A 180 18.04 -17.42 -8.24
C SER A 180 18.63 -16.23 -8.99
N SER A 181 19.80 -15.74 -8.57
CA SER A 181 20.55 -14.76 -9.33
C SER A 181 21.81 -15.39 -9.91
N ALA A 182 22.11 -15.04 -11.16
CA ALA A 182 23.38 -15.32 -11.82
C ALA A 182 24.57 -14.87 -10.93
N PRO A 183 25.75 -15.49 -11.07
CA PRO A 183 26.92 -15.14 -10.24
C PRO A 183 27.25 -13.65 -10.40
N LYS A 184 27.02 -12.89 -9.33
CA LYS A 184 27.51 -11.52 -9.13
C LYS A 184 28.64 -11.55 -8.11
N GLU A 185 29.55 -10.59 -8.22
CA GLU A 185 30.59 -10.40 -7.20
C GLU A 185 29.92 -10.08 -5.85
N ILE A 186 30.36 -10.77 -4.81
CA ILE A 186 29.84 -10.61 -3.44
C ILE A 186 30.80 -9.72 -2.67
N PHE A 187 30.29 -8.67 -2.05
CA PHE A 187 31.07 -7.78 -1.20
C PHE A 187 31.44 -8.47 0.11
N THR A 188 32.72 -8.45 0.48
CA THR A 188 33.23 -9.04 1.73
C THR A 188 33.47 -7.99 2.82
N GLU A 189 33.56 -6.72 2.45
CA GLU A 189 33.77 -5.58 3.37
C GLU A 189 32.74 -4.49 3.05
N SER A 190 32.35 -3.73 4.08
CA SER A 190 31.50 -2.54 3.93
C SER A 190 32.33 -1.35 3.44
N ALA A 191 31.67 -0.26 3.05
CA ALA A 191 32.36 0.95 2.62
C ALA A 191 33.11 1.61 3.80
N LYS A 192 34.31 2.14 3.55
CA LYS A 192 35.06 2.91 4.54
C LYS A 192 34.71 4.38 4.42
N VAL A 193 34.26 4.99 5.51
CA VAL A 193 33.85 6.41 5.55
C VAL A 193 34.85 7.18 6.39
N ASN A 194 35.80 7.85 5.74
CA ASN A 194 36.87 8.59 6.41
C ASN A 194 36.60 10.09 6.50
N GLU A 195 35.71 10.60 5.65
CA GLU A 195 35.42 12.02 5.46
C GLU A 195 33.91 12.22 5.30
N PHE A 196 33.43 13.43 5.54
CA PHE A 196 32.02 13.78 5.37
C PHE A 196 31.67 14.02 3.88
N GLU A 197 31.78 12.95 3.09
CA GLU A 197 31.46 12.95 1.66
C GLU A 197 30.49 11.81 1.34
N SER A 198 29.60 12.04 0.37
CA SER A 198 28.69 11.01 -0.12
C SER A 198 29.46 9.76 -0.54
N PHE A 199 28.93 8.59 -0.19
CA PHE A 199 29.60 7.31 -0.45
C PHE A 199 28.59 6.26 -0.91
N THR A 200 29.09 5.17 -1.50
CA THR A 200 28.28 4.00 -1.83
C THR A 200 28.53 2.93 -0.77
N GLU A 201 27.51 2.59 0.00
CA GLU A 201 27.58 1.51 0.97
C GLU A 201 27.51 0.15 0.26
N LEU A 202 28.24 -0.81 0.81
CA LEU A 202 28.31 -2.18 0.33
C LEU A 202 27.74 -3.12 1.40
N ILE A 203 26.63 -3.80 1.10
CA ILE A 203 26.05 -4.76 2.03
C ILE A 203 26.90 -6.03 1.99
N THR A 204 27.62 -6.31 3.08
CA THR A 204 28.51 -7.46 3.21
C THR A 204 27.76 -8.77 3.01
N ASN A 205 28.43 -9.79 2.45
CA ASN A 205 27.85 -11.08 2.07
C ASN A 205 26.65 -10.96 1.11
N SER A 206 26.61 -9.89 0.31
CA SER A 206 25.65 -9.71 -0.76
C SER A 206 26.30 -9.04 -1.98
N SER A 207 25.57 -8.92 -3.08
CA SER A 207 25.98 -8.14 -4.26
C SER A 207 25.24 -6.79 -4.34
N VAL A 208 24.64 -6.36 -3.22
CA VAL A 208 23.79 -5.17 -3.15
C VAL A 208 24.59 -4.00 -2.58
N SER A 209 24.44 -2.85 -3.23
CA SER A 209 25.00 -1.57 -2.79
C SER A 209 23.97 -0.48 -2.98
N PHE A 210 24.13 0.62 -2.24
CA PHE A 210 23.24 1.78 -2.31
C PHE A 210 24.02 3.06 -1.96
N ASN A 211 23.51 4.21 -2.41
CA ASN A 211 24.19 5.49 -2.22
C ASN A 211 23.70 6.20 -0.96
N MET A 212 24.66 6.72 -0.19
CA MET A 212 24.47 7.59 0.95
C MET A 212 24.95 9.00 0.60
N VAL A 213 24.10 9.99 0.85
CA VAL A 213 24.33 11.40 0.55
C VAL A 213 24.73 12.12 1.84
N ALA A 214 25.83 12.88 1.80
CA ALA A 214 26.24 13.74 2.92
C ALA A 214 25.30 14.96 3.02
N ILE A 215 24.52 15.03 4.10
CA ILE A 215 23.56 16.10 4.35
C ILE A 215 24.20 17.11 5.31
N PRO A 216 24.56 18.32 4.84
CA PRO A 216 25.22 19.30 5.69
C PRO A 216 24.28 19.72 6.82
N GLY A 217 24.78 19.78 8.04
CA GLY A 217 24.03 20.34 9.16
C GLY A 217 23.68 21.81 8.95
N GLY A 218 22.65 22.29 9.64
CA GLY A 218 22.19 23.66 9.47
C GLY A 218 20.89 23.97 10.20
N LYS A 219 20.45 25.21 10.07
CA LYS A 219 19.21 25.72 10.66
C LYS A 219 18.11 25.79 9.62
N PHE A 220 16.89 25.41 10.00
CA PHE A 220 15.72 25.54 9.15
C PHE A 220 14.44 25.77 9.96
N ARG A 221 13.38 26.11 9.23
CA ARG A 221 12.03 26.31 9.78
C ARG A 221 11.20 25.06 9.53
N MET A 222 10.96 24.28 10.58
CA MET A 222 10.15 23.07 10.55
C MET A 222 8.66 23.40 10.64
N GLY A 223 7.84 22.71 9.85
CA GLY A 223 6.39 22.92 9.75
C GLY A 223 5.98 23.90 8.64
N SER A 224 4.69 24.24 8.60
CA SER A 224 4.11 25.11 7.56
C SER A 224 3.45 26.37 8.11
N SER A 225 3.50 27.43 7.30
CA SER A 225 2.82 28.69 7.59
C SER A 225 1.30 28.49 7.64
N PRO A 226 0.55 29.17 8.54
CA PRO A 226 -0.91 29.06 8.61
C PRO A 226 -1.65 29.31 7.29
N ASN A 227 -1.06 30.07 6.37
CA ASN A 227 -1.63 30.41 5.07
C ASN A 227 -1.17 29.49 3.93
N GLU A 228 -0.36 28.47 4.21
CA GLU A 228 0.09 27.52 3.20
C GLU A 228 -1.09 26.70 2.67
N PRO A 229 -1.29 26.63 1.34
CA PRO A 229 -2.39 25.85 0.77
C PRO A 229 -2.33 24.37 1.18
N PHE A 230 -3.49 23.78 1.46
CA PHE A 230 -3.64 22.37 1.89
C PHE A 230 -2.95 22.01 3.22
N ARG A 231 -2.52 23.00 4.01
CA ARG A 231 -2.01 22.80 5.38
C ARG A 231 -3.02 22.08 6.26
N ARG A 232 -2.53 21.15 7.09
CA ARG A 232 -3.24 20.57 8.24
C ARG A 232 -2.81 21.23 9.56
N GLU A 233 -3.63 21.03 10.59
CA GLU A 233 -3.43 21.65 11.90
C GLU A 233 -2.15 21.18 12.60
N ASP A 234 -1.80 19.89 12.42
CA ASP A 234 -0.65 19.20 13.01
C ASP A 234 0.72 19.59 12.41
N GLU A 235 0.73 20.46 11.40
CA GLU A 235 1.94 20.96 10.73
C GLU A 235 2.50 22.25 11.37
N GLY A 236 1.95 22.69 12.50
CA GLY A 236 2.46 23.87 13.20
C GLY A 236 2.35 23.78 14.73
N PRO A 237 2.81 24.83 15.44
CA PRO A 237 3.42 26.05 14.90
C PRO A 237 4.78 25.80 14.25
N VAL A 238 5.23 26.74 13.42
CA VAL A 238 6.57 26.68 12.82
C VAL A 238 7.62 26.83 13.91
N ARG A 239 8.65 25.99 13.90
CA ARG A 239 9.76 26.00 14.87
C ARG A 239 11.11 26.15 14.20
N GLU A 240 12.03 26.85 14.85
CA GLU A 240 13.43 26.90 14.41
C GLU A 240 14.15 25.67 14.93
N VAL A 241 14.72 24.91 14.01
CA VAL A 241 15.43 23.67 14.33
C VAL A 241 16.84 23.74 13.75
N GLU A 242 17.81 23.25 14.52
CA GLU A 242 19.19 23.04 14.10
C GLU A 242 19.44 21.54 13.98
N ILE A 243 19.92 21.11 12.82
CA ILE A 243 20.20 19.71 12.50
C ILE A 243 21.72 19.53 12.38
N SER A 244 22.27 18.55 13.08
CA SER A 244 23.67 18.14 12.94
C SER A 244 23.92 17.48 11.58
N PRO A 245 25.16 17.48 11.04
CA PRO A 245 25.46 16.76 9.80
C PRO A 245 25.26 15.24 9.93
N PHE A 246 24.74 14.61 8.90
CA PHE A 246 24.50 13.16 8.85
C PHE A 246 24.51 12.66 7.40
N PHE A 247 24.50 11.34 7.21
CA PHE A 247 24.29 10.75 5.88
C PHE A 247 22.87 10.24 5.73
N MET A 248 22.26 10.41 4.55
CA MET A 248 20.94 9.87 4.22
C MET A 248 20.98 9.09 2.92
N ALA A 249 20.28 7.95 2.86
CA ALA A 249 20.16 7.18 1.63
C ALA A 249 19.53 8.03 0.50
N GLU A 250 20.11 7.96 -0.70
CA GLU A 250 19.66 8.72 -1.89
C GLU A 250 18.17 8.47 -2.18
N VAL A 251 17.72 7.24 -1.99
CA VAL A 251 16.37 6.74 -2.26
C VAL A 251 15.84 5.94 -1.07
N GLU A 252 14.56 5.62 -1.11
CA GLU A 252 13.95 4.65 -0.19
C GLU A 252 14.60 3.26 -0.34
N VAL A 253 14.66 2.49 0.76
CA VAL A 253 15.19 1.12 0.75
C VAL A 253 14.47 0.29 -0.31
N THR A 254 15.25 -0.28 -1.23
CA THR A 254 14.74 -1.05 -2.36
C THR A 254 14.42 -2.49 -1.99
N TRP A 255 13.66 -3.19 -2.85
CA TRP A 255 13.45 -4.62 -2.68
C TRP A 255 14.76 -5.42 -2.74
N ASP A 256 15.75 -5.02 -3.55
CA ASP A 256 17.05 -5.69 -3.59
C ASP A 256 17.76 -5.63 -2.22
N GLU A 257 17.74 -4.46 -1.58
CA GLU A 257 18.29 -4.26 -0.24
C GLU A 257 17.52 -5.05 0.83
N TYR A 258 16.18 -4.99 0.81
CA TYR A 258 15.36 -5.70 1.79
C TYR A 258 15.45 -7.23 1.63
N LEU A 259 15.64 -7.73 0.40
CA LEU A 259 15.82 -9.16 0.15
C LEU A 259 17.21 -9.64 0.59
N ALA A 260 18.24 -8.78 0.59
CA ALA A 260 19.53 -9.10 1.21
C ALA A 260 19.38 -9.26 2.74
N PHE A 261 18.68 -8.33 3.40
CA PHE A 261 18.31 -8.46 4.81
C PHE A 261 17.56 -9.76 5.08
N TYR A 262 16.51 -10.04 4.30
CA TYR A 262 15.70 -11.24 4.47
C TYR A 262 16.53 -12.52 4.24
N ALA A 263 17.39 -12.56 3.22
CA ALA A 263 18.21 -13.74 2.94
C ALA A 263 19.20 -14.04 4.07
N GLN A 264 19.79 -13.01 4.67
CA GLN A 264 20.78 -13.17 5.75
C GLN A 264 20.15 -13.48 7.11
N THR A 265 18.92 -13.04 7.36
CA THR A 265 18.26 -13.21 8.67
C THR A 265 17.19 -14.31 8.71
N SER A 266 16.61 -14.68 7.55
CA SER A 266 15.53 -15.69 7.49
C SER A 266 15.96 -17.11 7.90
N ALA A 267 17.26 -17.41 7.92
CA ALA A 267 17.78 -18.67 8.42
C ALA A 267 17.51 -18.87 9.93
N GLU A 268 17.36 -17.78 10.68
CA GLU A 268 17.16 -17.80 12.13
C GLU A 268 15.68 -17.91 12.55
N GLY A 269 14.73 -17.76 11.60
CA GLY A 269 13.29 -17.77 11.83
C GLY A 269 12.54 -19.02 11.34
N ARG A 270 13.22 -20.03 10.78
CA ARG A 270 12.59 -21.27 10.30
C ARG A 270 12.42 -22.30 11.42
N SER A 271 11.56 -22.03 12.40
CA SER A 271 10.73 -23.12 12.91
C SER A 271 9.38 -22.98 12.23
N THR A 272 9.15 -23.84 11.24
CA THR A 272 7.79 -24.32 11.05
C THR A 272 7.33 -24.84 12.42
N ASP A 273 6.03 -24.78 12.66
CA ASP A 273 5.40 -25.40 13.83
C ASP A 273 5.36 -24.46 15.05
N THR A 274 4.14 -24.02 15.36
CA THR A 274 3.72 -23.65 16.71
C THR A 274 4.08 -24.79 17.66
N GLU A 275 5.25 -24.75 18.28
CA GLU A 275 5.66 -25.28 19.59
C GLU A 275 7.19 -25.23 19.65
N GLY A 276 7.74 -24.65 20.72
CA GLY A 276 9.15 -24.30 20.78
C GLY A 276 10.09 -25.49 20.70
N ILE A 277 11.23 -25.29 20.01
CA ILE A 277 12.57 -25.75 20.42
C ILE A 277 13.57 -24.78 19.76
N ARG A 278 14.17 -23.93 20.60
CA ARG A 278 15.36 -23.15 20.26
C ARG A 278 16.51 -24.13 20.05
N SER A 279 16.99 -24.30 18.82
CA SER A 279 18.26 -24.98 18.61
C SER A 279 19.40 -24.05 19.03
N LYS A 280 19.81 -24.15 20.29
CA LYS A 280 21.11 -23.68 20.74
C LYS A 280 22.18 -24.52 20.03
N LYS A 281 22.87 -23.95 19.04
CA LYS A 281 24.21 -24.41 18.68
C LYS A 281 25.08 -23.30 18.09
N GLY A 282 25.70 -22.54 19.00
CA GLY A 282 27.10 -22.10 18.91
C GLY A 282 27.50 -21.11 17.82
N ALA A 283 27.21 -19.83 18.05
CA ALA A 283 28.08 -18.69 17.74
C ALA A 283 27.65 -17.56 18.69
N GLU A 284 28.55 -16.65 19.06
CA GLU A 284 28.32 -15.60 20.06
C GLU A 284 26.99 -14.86 19.81
N THR A 285 26.13 -14.85 20.85
CA THR A 285 24.74 -14.46 20.72
C THR A 285 24.57 -12.95 20.65
N ASP A 286 24.41 -12.43 19.44
CA ASP A 286 23.74 -11.16 19.12
C ASP A 286 22.78 -11.39 17.92
N ALA A 287 21.78 -12.25 18.15
CA ALA A 287 20.89 -12.73 17.10
C ALA A 287 19.75 -11.73 16.84
N ILE A 288 19.86 -10.94 15.76
CA ILE A 288 18.75 -10.17 15.23
C ILE A 288 17.77 -11.17 14.58
N SER A 289 16.64 -11.41 15.24
CA SER A 289 15.62 -12.31 14.71
C SER A 289 15.08 -11.79 13.37
N GLY A 290 15.18 -12.61 12.32
CA GLY A 290 14.76 -12.24 10.98
C GLY A 290 13.25 -12.25 10.76
N ALA A 291 12.83 -11.59 9.68
CA ALA A 291 11.43 -11.54 9.29
C ALA A 291 10.88 -12.92 8.91
N THR A 292 9.64 -13.20 9.33
CA THR A 292 8.92 -14.41 8.89
C THR A 292 8.53 -14.30 7.42
N PRO A 293 8.28 -15.42 6.71
CA PRO A 293 7.75 -15.35 5.36
C PRO A 293 6.40 -14.59 5.32
N PRO A 294 6.22 -13.65 4.37
CA PRO A 294 5.00 -12.85 4.27
C PRO A 294 3.79 -13.73 3.92
N TYR A 295 2.61 -13.31 4.34
CA TYR A 295 1.36 -13.84 3.80
C TYR A 295 1.08 -13.16 2.46
N GLY A 296 0.91 -13.93 1.40
CA GLY A 296 0.71 -13.42 0.04
C GLY A 296 1.97 -12.82 -0.59
N GLN A 297 1.77 -11.83 -1.48
CA GLN A 297 2.83 -11.16 -2.22
C GLN A 297 3.00 -9.72 -1.72
N PRO A 298 4.06 -9.41 -0.95
CA PRO A 298 4.20 -8.09 -0.35
C PRO A 298 4.56 -6.99 -1.38
N ASP A 299 5.05 -7.35 -2.57
CA ASP A 299 5.35 -6.45 -3.68
C ASP A 299 4.11 -6.12 -4.55
N GLN A 300 2.92 -6.61 -4.16
CA GLN A 300 1.65 -6.38 -4.86
C GLN A 300 1.63 -6.87 -6.32
N GLY A 301 2.57 -7.75 -6.70
CA GLY A 301 2.77 -8.20 -8.08
C GLY A 301 3.30 -7.10 -9.02
N TRP A 302 3.84 -6.00 -8.49
CA TRP A 302 4.38 -4.89 -9.30
C TRP A 302 5.84 -5.10 -9.72
N GLY A 303 6.46 -6.17 -9.22
CA GLY A 303 7.87 -6.45 -9.38
C GLY A 303 8.70 -5.85 -8.26
N MET A 304 9.77 -6.57 -7.93
CA MET A 304 10.78 -6.21 -6.94
C MET A 304 11.93 -5.43 -7.60
N GLY A 305 13.17 -5.61 -7.13
CA GLY A 305 14.36 -4.93 -7.65
C GLY A 305 14.55 -3.55 -7.03
N GLN A 306 14.85 -2.56 -7.88
CA GLN A 306 15.11 -1.16 -7.50
C GLN A 306 13.84 -0.34 -7.21
N ARG A 307 12.69 -0.99 -7.04
CA ARG A 307 11.46 -0.37 -6.54
C ARG A 307 11.57 -0.26 -5.01
N PRO A 308 10.93 0.77 -4.40
CA PRO A 308 10.88 0.84 -2.94
C PRO A 308 10.23 -0.43 -2.39
N ALA A 309 10.86 -1.00 -1.38
CA ALA A 309 10.28 -2.09 -0.63
C ALA A 309 9.08 -1.55 0.18
N ILE A 310 8.01 -2.35 0.28
CA ILE A 310 6.73 -1.95 0.86
C ILE A 310 6.10 -3.12 1.63
N SER A 311 4.98 -2.85 2.31
CA SER A 311 4.16 -3.86 3.01
C SER A 311 4.78 -4.42 4.28
N PHE A 312 5.81 -3.78 4.83
CA PHE A 312 6.41 -4.14 6.11
C PHE A 312 6.04 -3.16 7.21
N THR A 313 6.15 -3.61 8.46
CA THR A 313 5.85 -2.80 9.65
C THR A 313 6.96 -1.81 9.98
N TYR A 314 6.66 -0.85 10.85
CA TYR A 314 7.69 -0.02 11.46
C TYR A 314 8.78 -0.86 12.16
N HIS A 315 8.38 -1.91 12.88
CA HIS A 315 9.29 -2.85 13.54
C HIS A 315 10.27 -3.52 12.56
N ALA A 316 9.80 -3.90 11.38
CA ALA A 316 10.65 -4.47 10.34
C ALA A 316 11.67 -3.45 9.82
N ALA A 317 11.27 -2.18 9.64
CA ALA A 317 12.16 -1.11 9.22
C ALA A 317 13.25 -0.81 10.26
N GLU A 318 12.90 -0.75 11.55
CA GLU A 318 13.89 -0.61 12.62
C GLU A 318 14.85 -1.81 12.69
N THR A 319 14.31 -3.03 12.54
CA THR A 319 15.12 -4.25 12.57
C THR A 319 16.09 -4.28 11.40
N TYR A 320 15.66 -3.85 10.21
CA TYR A 320 16.54 -3.68 9.07
C TYR A 320 17.69 -2.71 9.41
N CYS A 321 17.41 -1.57 10.05
CA CYS A 321 18.46 -0.62 10.43
C CYS A 321 19.47 -1.22 11.41
N ARG A 322 19.00 -2.01 12.39
CA ARG A 322 19.87 -2.74 13.33
C ARG A 322 20.74 -3.76 12.63
N TRP A 323 20.16 -4.55 11.71
CA TRP A 323 20.91 -5.50 10.89
C TRP A 323 21.95 -4.80 10.03
N LEU A 324 21.56 -3.72 9.34
CA LEU A 324 22.47 -2.96 8.50
C LEU A 324 23.63 -2.41 9.32
N SER A 325 23.36 -1.94 10.55
CA SER A 325 24.40 -1.51 11.48
C SER A 325 25.36 -2.64 11.83
N GLN A 326 24.82 -3.82 12.17
CA GLN A 326 25.61 -5.00 12.54
C GLN A 326 26.52 -5.48 11.40
N VAL A 327 26.01 -5.53 10.17
CA VAL A 327 26.78 -6.06 9.02
C VAL A 327 27.74 -5.06 8.39
N THR A 328 27.60 -3.76 8.70
CA THR A 328 28.47 -2.70 8.17
C THR A 328 29.44 -2.12 9.18
N GLY A 329 29.19 -2.29 10.48
CA GLY A 329 29.93 -1.67 11.58
C GLY A 329 29.52 -0.22 11.89
N LYS A 330 28.60 0.37 11.12
CA LYS A 330 28.18 1.78 11.26
C LYS A 330 26.85 1.90 11.98
N THR A 331 26.50 3.09 12.44
CA THR A 331 25.21 3.35 13.09
C THR A 331 24.16 3.75 12.05
N TYR A 332 23.35 2.80 11.60
CA TYR A 332 22.18 3.04 10.75
C TYR A 332 20.89 3.09 11.57
N ARG A 333 20.02 4.04 11.24
CA ARG A 333 18.71 4.23 11.87
C ARG A 333 17.69 4.84 10.90
N LEU A 334 16.43 4.89 11.32
CA LEU A 334 15.43 5.73 10.67
C LEU A 334 15.74 7.21 10.93
N PRO A 335 15.44 8.11 9.97
CA PRO A 335 15.57 9.55 10.20
C PRO A 335 14.60 10.00 11.28
N THR A 336 14.98 11.03 12.05
CA THR A 336 13.97 11.80 12.78
C THR A 336 13.08 12.55 11.79
N GLU A 337 11.90 12.94 12.23
CA GLU A 337 11.00 13.75 11.42
C GLU A 337 11.66 15.07 10.99
N ALA A 338 12.45 15.66 11.87
CA ALA A 338 13.14 16.91 11.60
C ALA A 338 14.29 16.74 10.61
N GLU A 339 15.09 15.68 10.73
CA GLU A 339 16.09 15.30 9.73
C GLU A 339 15.45 15.08 8.36
N TRP A 340 14.31 14.38 8.34
CA TRP A 340 13.56 14.11 7.10
C TRP A 340 13.07 15.40 6.44
N GLU A 341 12.42 16.31 7.21
CA GLU A 341 11.91 17.57 6.64
C GLU A 341 13.04 18.49 6.19
N TYR A 342 14.13 18.58 6.96
CA TYR A 342 15.32 19.33 6.60
C TYR A 342 15.92 18.83 5.29
N ALA A 343 16.14 17.52 5.19
CA ALA A 343 16.68 16.87 4.01
C ALA A 343 15.74 17.01 2.80
N CYS A 344 14.42 16.92 3.01
CA CYS A 344 13.41 17.11 1.96
C CYS A 344 13.47 18.53 1.39
N ARG A 345 13.49 19.53 2.28
CA ARG A 345 13.51 20.96 1.92
C ARG A 345 14.80 21.37 1.22
N ALA A 346 15.93 20.81 1.62
CA ALA A 346 17.25 21.08 1.02
C ALA A 346 17.52 22.59 0.82
N GLY A 347 17.26 23.38 1.86
CA GLY A 347 17.45 24.85 1.86
C GLY A 347 16.24 25.67 1.38
N THR A 348 15.13 25.05 0.97
CA THR A 348 13.91 25.78 0.57
C THR A 348 12.93 25.97 1.72
N GLU A 349 12.21 27.09 1.73
CA GLU A 349 11.11 27.36 2.67
C GLU A 349 9.71 27.17 2.04
N THR A 350 9.66 26.77 0.76
CA THR A 350 8.43 26.62 -0.01
C THR A 350 7.73 25.29 0.30
N PRO A 351 6.46 25.11 -0.12
CA PRO A 351 5.73 23.84 0.06
C PRO A 351 6.39 22.64 -0.63
N TYR A 352 7.18 22.88 -1.67
CA TYR A 352 7.97 21.88 -2.38
C TYR A 352 9.44 22.34 -2.46
N PHE A 353 10.38 21.41 -2.59
CA PHE A 353 11.80 21.68 -2.82
C PHE A 353 12.14 22.15 -4.25
N PHE A 354 11.13 22.22 -5.11
CA PHE A 354 11.21 22.70 -6.49
C PHE A 354 10.19 23.82 -6.74
N PRO A 355 10.33 24.62 -7.81
CA PRO A 355 9.38 25.68 -8.12
C PRO A 355 7.96 25.13 -8.36
N GLY A 356 7.02 25.46 -7.47
CA GLY A 356 5.65 24.94 -7.56
C GLY A 356 4.69 25.59 -6.57
N ASP A 357 3.41 25.63 -6.95
CA ASP A 357 2.32 26.09 -6.09
C ASP A 357 1.28 24.97 -5.98
N PRO A 358 0.95 24.49 -4.77
CA PRO A 358 -0.01 23.41 -4.59
C PRO A 358 -1.36 23.67 -5.29
N ASN A 359 -1.84 24.91 -5.31
CA ASN A 359 -3.11 25.27 -5.95
C ASN A 359 -3.09 25.15 -7.48
N LYS A 360 -1.90 25.16 -8.10
CA LYS A 360 -1.75 24.98 -9.55
C LYS A 360 -1.67 23.50 -9.93
N PHE A 361 -1.04 22.69 -9.09
CA PHE A 361 -0.91 21.26 -9.29
C PHE A 361 -2.18 20.50 -8.92
N GLU A 362 -2.94 21.00 -7.94
CA GLU A 362 -4.22 20.46 -7.54
C GLU A 362 -5.27 21.58 -7.46
N LYS A 363 -6.11 21.67 -8.50
CA LYS A 363 -7.30 22.52 -8.46
C LYS A 363 -8.44 21.79 -7.75
N THR A 364 -9.14 22.51 -6.87
CA THR A 364 -10.36 22.02 -6.21
C THR A 364 -11.61 22.76 -6.68
N GLY A 365 -12.79 22.20 -6.43
CA GLY A 365 -14.08 22.84 -6.73
C GLY A 365 -14.37 23.04 -8.22
N LEU A 366 -15.06 24.14 -8.57
CA LEU A 366 -15.51 24.41 -9.94
C LEU A 366 -14.33 24.57 -10.93
N LYS A 367 -13.17 25.05 -10.45
CA LYS A 367 -11.96 25.25 -11.27
C LYS A 367 -11.38 23.94 -11.80
N ALA A 368 -11.49 22.86 -11.05
CA ALA A 368 -11.05 21.52 -11.45
C ALA A 368 -11.85 20.99 -12.67
N LYS A 369 -13.12 21.42 -12.80
CA LYS A 369 -14.00 21.01 -13.90
C LYS A 369 -13.76 21.78 -15.21
N LEU A 370 -13.13 22.96 -15.12
CA LEU A 370 -13.02 23.90 -16.24
C LEU A 370 -11.64 23.91 -16.92
N SER A 371 -10.62 23.30 -16.32
CA SER A 371 -9.26 23.31 -16.89
C SER A 371 -8.40 22.19 -16.33
N LYS A 372 -7.48 21.67 -17.14
CA LYS A 372 -6.47 20.68 -16.69
C LYS A 372 -5.47 21.34 -15.72
N ASN A 373 -4.88 20.54 -14.84
CA ASN A 373 -3.77 20.97 -14.00
C ASN A 373 -2.49 21.05 -14.85
N ASP A 374 -1.61 22.00 -14.54
CA ASP A 374 -0.27 22.01 -15.13
C ASP A 374 0.60 21.05 -14.33
N THR A 375 0.92 19.89 -14.90
CA THR A 375 1.65 18.82 -14.23
C THR A 375 3.09 18.68 -14.71
N THR A 376 3.56 19.55 -15.61
CA THR A 376 4.86 19.38 -16.29
C THR A 376 6.02 19.38 -15.30
N VAL A 377 6.02 20.32 -14.35
CA VAL A 377 7.10 20.43 -13.35
C VAL A 377 7.02 19.30 -12.34
N ILE A 378 5.86 19.12 -11.68
CA ILE A 378 5.70 18.11 -10.62
C ILE A 378 5.98 16.68 -11.10
N ASN A 379 5.62 16.34 -12.35
CA ASN A 379 5.86 15.01 -12.91
C ASN A 379 7.36 14.67 -13.06
N SER A 380 8.25 15.66 -12.99
CA SER A 380 9.71 15.45 -13.07
C SER A 380 10.35 15.16 -11.71
N TYR A 381 9.65 15.39 -10.59
CA TYR A 381 10.20 15.33 -9.24
C TYR A 381 9.45 14.39 -8.30
N ILE A 382 8.16 14.12 -8.57
CA ILE A 382 7.28 13.40 -7.66
C ILE A 382 6.56 12.29 -8.41
N ILE A 383 6.46 11.11 -7.78
CA ILE A 383 5.56 10.03 -8.20
C ILE A 383 4.29 10.12 -7.36
N TYR A 384 3.14 10.40 -7.98
CA TYR A 384 1.88 10.65 -7.28
C TYR A 384 0.70 10.11 -8.09
N LYS A 385 -0.52 10.28 -7.56
CA LYS A 385 -1.74 9.77 -8.21
C LYS A 385 -1.93 10.24 -9.64
N GLY A 386 -1.42 11.43 -9.99
CA GLY A 386 -1.57 12.01 -11.32
C GLY A 386 -0.62 11.47 -12.38
N ASN A 387 0.47 10.78 -12.02
CA ASN A 387 1.45 10.25 -12.99
C ASN A 387 1.86 8.79 -12.75
N SER A 388 1.34 8.16 -11.70
CA SER A 388 1.54 6.73 -11.47
C SER A 388 0.18 6.04 -11.43
N PRO A 389 -0.09 5.08 -12.33
CA PRO A 389 -1.32 4.27 -12.33
C PRO A 389 -1.35 3.36 -11.11
N SER A 390 -1.57 4.02 -9.96
CA SER A 390 -1.66 3.52 -8.60
C SER A 390 -0.51 2.61 -8.13
N LYS A 391 0.68 2.68 -8.72
CA LYS A 391 1.82 1.82 -8.32
C LYS A 391 3.04 2.63 -7.92
N THR A 392 3.98 2.02 -7.20
CA THR A 392 5.30 2.64 -6.99
C THR A 392 6.04 2.76 -8.33
N GLN A 393 7.17 3.46 -8.35
CA GLN A 393 8.08 3.48 -9.50
C GLN A 393 9.53 3.40 -9.03
N THR A 394 10.44 3.12 -9.96
CA THR A 394 11.89 3.22 -9.72
C THR A 394 12.33 4.69 -9.68
N SER A 395 13.39 4.97 -8.93
CA SER A 395 13.92 6.32 -8.69
C SER A 395 14.42 7.03 -9.95
N GLU A 396 14.74 6.29 -11.02
CA GLU A 396 15.15 6.84 -12.33
C GLU A 396 14.10 7.78 -12.96
N ARG A 397 12.83 7.68 -12.55
CA ARG A 397 11.75 8.51 -13.09
C ARG A 397 11.73 9.94 -12.56
N VAL A 398 12.46 10.24 -11.48
CA VAL A 398 12.44 11.56 -10.84
C VAL A 398 13.83 12.16 -10.75
N ARG A 399 13.86 13.49 -10.73
CA ARG A 399 15.07 14.27 -10.45
C ARG A 399 15.26 14.41 -8.93
N PRO A 400 16.51 14.51 -8.48
CA PRO A 400 16.79 14.75 -7.07
C PRO A 400 16.41 16.17 -6.64
N ASN A 401 16.27 16.37 -5.32
CA ASN A 401 16.25 17.67 -4.69
C ASN A 401 17.67 18.31 -4.66
N PRO A 402 17.83 19.56 -4.20
CA PRO A 402 19.13 20.23 -4.15
C PRO A 402 20.24 19.52 -3.35
N PHE A 403 19.89 18.65 -2.40
CA PHE A 403 20.88 17.83 -1.68
C PHE A 403 21.26 16.55 -2.42
N GLY A 404 20.56 16.19 -3.50
CA GLY A 404 20.83 14.96 -4.26
C GLY A 404 19.88 13.80 -3.94
N LEU A 405 18.91 14.01 -3.04
CA LEU A 405 17.95 12.98 -2.63
C LEU A 405 16.78 12.87 -3.62
N LYS A 406 16.37 11.65 -3.94
CA LYS A 406 15.23 11.35 -4.82
C LYS A 406 14.04 10.84 -4.02
N ASN A 407 12.86 10.97 -4.62
CA ASN A 407 11.58 10.52 -4.05
C ASN A 407 11.29 11.06 -2.64
N MET A 408 11.87 12.19 -2.22
CA MET A 408 11.53 12.81 -0.92
C MET A 408 10.05 13.22 -0.82
N LEU A 409 9.31 13.24 -1.93
CA LEU A 409 7.88 13.50 -1.97
C LEU A 409 7.22 12.52 -2.94
N GLY A 410 6.15 11.87 -2.49
CA GLY A 410 5.44 10.84 -3.26
C GLY A 410 6.18 9.49 -3.30
N ASN A 411 5.84 8.66 -4.28
CA ASN A 411 6.23 7.24 -4.39
C ASN A 411 5.71 6.45 -3.19
N VAL A 412 6.42 6.42 -2.07
CA VAL A 412 5.92 5.85 -0.82
C VAL A 412 6.12 6.85 0.31
N ALA A 413 5.18 6.87 1.26
CA ALA A 413 5.45 7.59 2.49
C ALA A 413 6.57 6.86 3.27
N GLU A 414 7.28 7.56 4.13
CA GLU A 414 8.47 7.02 4.78
C GLU A 414 8.38 7.10 6.29
N PHE A 415 8.70 6.00 6.98
CA PHE A 415 8.79 5.96 8.43
C PHE A 415 9.88 6.91 8.96
N CYS A 416 9.54 7.64 10.02
CA CYS A 416 10.48 8.37 10.86
C CYS A 416 10.53 7.74 12.26
N SER A 417 11.62 7.93 12.99
CA SER A 417 11.80 7.34 14.33
C SER A 417 10.82 7.90 15.37
N ASP A 418 10.38 9.14 15.18
CA ASP A 418 9.52 9.87 16.11
C ASP A 418 8.16 9.20 16.34
N TRP A 419 7.71 9.22 17.59
CA TRP A 419 6.30 9.01 17.92
C TRP A 419 5.45 10.15 17.36
N TYR A 420 4.29 9.84 16.80
CA TYR A 420 3.36 10.85 16.33
C TYR A 420 2.49 11.37 17.47
N GLN A 421 2.47 12.70 17.60
CA GLN A 421 1.44 13.44 18.33
C GLN A 421 1.04 14.67 17.51
N SER A 422 -0.26 14.97 17.47
CA SER A 422 -0.81 16.06 16.66
C SER A 422 -0.35 17.45 17.12
N ASP A 423 0.01 17.60 18.40
CA ASP A 423 0.43 18.84 19.03
C ASP A 423 1.93 18.87 19.37
N ALA A 424 2.72 17.89 18.89
CA ALA A 424 4.15 17.75 19.19
C ALA A 424 4.94 19.07 19.01
N TYR A 425 4.69 19.81 17.92
CA TYR A 425 5.42 21.05 17.65
C TYR A 425 5.06 22.17 18.63
N SER A 426 3.86 22.15 19.20
CA SER A 426 3.44 23.12 20.21
C SER A 426 4.12 22.85 21.55
N GLN A 427 4.53 21.61 21.82
CA GLN A 427 5.18 21.19 23.06
C GLN A 427 6.68 21.47 23.09
N TYR A 428 7.31 21.72 21.93
CA TYR A 428 8.73 22.09 21.92
C TYR A 428 9.01 23.41 22.66
N PRO A 429 10.15 23.51 23.36
CA PRO A 429 10.54 24.73 24.06
C PRO A 429 10.70 25.90 23.09
N ASP A 430 10.53 27.11 23.60
CA ASP A 430 10.81 28.32 22.82
C ASP A 430 12.31 28.45 22.51
N GLY A 431 12.62 28.92 21.30
CA GLY A 431 13.99 29.05 20.79
C GLY A 431 14.34 28.01 19.73
N ILE A 432 15.65 27.86 19.48
CA ILE A 432 16.18 26.88 18.54
C ILE A 432 16.29 25.54 19.24
N ILE A 433 15.73 24.49 18.62
CA ILE A 433 15.82 23.12 19.10
C ILE A 433 16.86 22.38 18.26
N THR A 434 17.83 21.75 18.90
CA THR A 434 18.87 20.96 18.22
C THR A 434 18.45 19.49 18.16
N ASP A 435 18.51 18.89 16.98
CA ASP A 435 18.26 17.46 16.72
C ASP A 435 17.03 16.88 17.45
N PRO A 436 15.82 17.45 17.28
CA PRO A 436 14.63 16.94 17.95
C PRO A 436 14.29 15.53 17.47
N SER A 437 13.92 14.68 18.43
CA SER A 437 13.56 13.27 18.23
C SER A 437 12.08 12.98 18.53
N GLY A 438 11.26 14.03 18.56
CA GLY A 438 9.82 13.92 18.86
C GLY A 438 9.51 13.63 20.35
N PRO A 439 8.24 13.31 20.65
CA PRO A 439 7.79 12.92 21.99
C PRO A 439 8.45 11.61 22.47
N GLU A 440 8.61 11.45 23.79
CA GLU A 440 9.23 10.24 24.37
C GLU A 440 8.37 8.98 24.22
N THR A 441 7.05 9.13 24.09
CA THR A 441 6.10 8.01 24.01
C THR A 441 4.96 8.31 23.03
N GLY A 442 4.39 7.25 22.46
CA GLY A 442 3.23 7.31 21.58
C GLY A 442 2.71 5.92 21.23
N GLU A 443 1.64 5.89 20.44
CA GLU A 443 1.02 4.64 19.96
C GLU A 443 1.37 4.35 18.50
N GLU A 444 1.64 5.39 17.71
CA GLU A 444 1.93 5.32 16.28
C GLU A 444 3.14 6.19 15.96
N HIS A 445 3.87 5.86 14.90
CA HIS A 445 5.06 6.59 14.45
C HIS A 445 4.72 7.58 13.35
N VAL A 446 5.55 8.61 13.21
CA VAL A 446 5.44 9.59 12.13
C VAL A 446 5.74 8.91 10.78
N ILE A 447 4.98 9.28 9.75
CA ILE A 447 5.34 9.05 8.35
C ILE A 447 5.37 10.36 7.57
N ARG A 448 6.27 10.46 6.60
CA ARG A 448 6.50 11.69 5.81
C ARG A 448 6.46 11.44 4.31
N GLY A 449 6.40 12.50 3.51
CA GLY A 449 6.52 12.46 2.05
C GLY A 449 5.25 12.19 1.27
N GLY A 450 4.33 11.40 1.84
CA GLY A 450 3.14 10.92 1.14
C GLY A 450 3.48 9.95 0.01
N SER A 451 2.48 9.45 -0.71
CA SER A 451 2.64 8.28 -1.57
C SER A 451 2.12 8.48 -3.00
N PHE A 452 2.30 7.47 -3.84
CA PHE A 452 1.71 7.40 -5.18
C PHE A 452 0.15 7.45 -5.16
N LEU A 453 -0.50 7.26 -4.00
CA LEU A 453 -1.96 7.37 -3.85
C LEU A 453 -2.43 8.81 -3.63
N ASP A 454 -1.52 9.71 -3.27
CA ASP A 454 -1.85 11.06 -2.86
C ASP A 454 -1.87 12.03 -4.04
N MET A 455 -2.67 13.09 -3.89
CA MET A 455 -2.71 14.21 -4.82
C MET A 455 -1.66 15.26 -4.42
N ALA A 456 -1.31 16.15 -5.36
CA ALA A 456 -0.19 17.07 -5.19
C ALA A 456 -0.26 17.95 -3.92
N GLY A 457 -1.46 18.36 -3.47
CA GLY A 457 -1.64 19.18 -2.28
C GLY A 457 -1.28 18.48 -0.97
N ARG A 458 -1.21 17.14 -0.98
CA ARG A 458 -0.77 16.31 0.15
C ARG A 458 0.73 16.04 0.17
N LEU A 459 1.43 16.33 -0.93
CA LEU A 459 2.85 16.01 -1.13
C LEU A 459 3.74 17.22 -0.89
N ARG A 460 3.50 17.94 0.22
CA ARG A 460 4.29 19.11 0.62
C ARG A 460 5.39 18.71 1.60
N SER A 461 6.49 19.45 1.65
CA SER A 461 7.63 19.18 2.54
C SER A 461 7.23 19.14 4.02
N ALA A 462 6.28 19.98 4.44
CA ALA A 462 5.76 20.02 5.81
C ALA A 462 4.64 19.01 6.10
N ALA A 463 4.12 18.30 5.08
CA ALA A 463 2.99 17.41 5.27
C ALA A 463 3.42 16.20 6.10
N ARG A 464 2.65 15.92 7.14
CA ARG A 464 2.84 14.80 8.07
C ARG A 464 1.69 13.80 7.97
N GLY A 465 2.01 12.58 8.34
CA GLY A 465 1.07 11.51 8.62
C GLY A 465 1.61 10.65 9.75
N TYR A 466 0.91 9.56 10.04
CA TYR A 466 1.32 8.61 11.04
C TYR A 466 0.91 7.19 10.65
N THR A 467 1.55 6.21 11.28
CA THR A 467 1.19 4.80 11.12
C THR A 467 -0.22 4.54 11.63
N ARG A 468 -0.88 3.51 11.10
CA ARG A 468 -2.22 3.09 11.57
C ARG A 468 -2.23 1.59 11.74
N THR A 469 -1.45 1.13 12.71
CA THR A 469 -1.04 -0.28 12.84
C THR A 469 -2.25 -1.21 12.90
N ASP A 470 -3.27 -0.88 13.70
CA ASP A 470 -4.48 -1.69 13.82
C ASP A 470 -5.32 -1.71 12.53
N GLU A 471 -5.40 -0.58 11.82
CA GLU A 471 -6.10 -0.48 10.53
C GLU A 471 -5.37 -1.29 9.45
N TRP A 472 -4.03 -1.21 9.45
CA TRP A 472 -3.16 -1.80 8.42
C TRP A 472 -2.89 -3.29 8.60
N LEU A 473 -3.19 -3.84 9.77
CA LEU A 473 -3.17 -5.28 10.04
C LEU A 473 -4.57 -5.89 10.01
N LYS A 474 -5.62 -5.14 9.66
CA LYS A 474 -7.01 -5.57 9.84
C LYS A 474 -7.32 -6.88 9.11
N THR A 475 -6.77 -7.07 7.91
CA THR A 475 -6.99 -8.27 7.11
C THR A 475 -5.94 -9.37 7.30
N ASP A 476 -4.93 -9.15 8.15
CA ASP A 476 -3.94 -10.17 8.49
C ASP A 476 -4.64 -11.35 9.18
N PRO A 477 -4.64 -12.55 8.55
CA PRO A 477 -5.31 -13.72 9.09
C PRO A 477 -4.53 -14.40 10.22
N GLN A 478 -3.29 -13.98 10.50
CA GLN A 478 -2.43 -14.61 11.49
C GLN A 478 -2.86 -14.27 12.92
N ILE A 479 -2.71 -15.24 13.83
CA ILE A 479 -2.94 -15.09 15.27
C ILE A 479 -1.70 -15.62 16.02
N PRO A 480 -0.92 -14.75 16.70
CA PRO A 480 -1.01 -13.29 16.71
C PRO A 480 -0.73 -12.69 15.31
N LYS A 481 -1.17 -11.44 15.10
CA LYS A 481 -0.91 -10.68 13.87
C LYS A 481 0.59 -10.49 13.66
N SER A 482 1.00 -10.33 12.40
CA SER A 482 2.39 -10.17 12.01
C SER A 482 2.99 -8.91 12.62
N ILE A 483 4.16 -9.07 13.23
CA ILE A 483 5.01 -7.94 13.62
C ILE A 483 5.92 -7.48 12.46
N TRP A 484 5.93 -8.19 11.33
CA TRP A 484 6.84 -7.96 10.20
C TRP A 484 6.17 -7.33 8.99
N TRP A 485 4.91 -7.68 8.75
CA TRP A 485 4.20 -7.33 7.51
C TRP A 485 2.87 -6.67 7.79
N TYR A 486 2.57 -5.58 7.08
CA TYR A 486 1.22 -5.01 7.02
C TYR A 486 0.43 -5.67 5.90
N SER A 487 -0.80 -6.11 6.19
CA SER A 487 -1.70 -6.73 5.22
C SER A 487 -2.35 -5.71 4.28
N ASP A 488 -2.64 -4.52 4.81
CA ASP A 488 -3.46 -3.49 4.13
C ASP A 488 -2.68 -2.21 3.80
N CYS A 489 -1.38 -2.14 4.12
CA CYS A 489 -0.54 -0.98 3.85
C CYS A 489 0.62 -1.29 2.91
N PHE A 490 0.49 -0.87 1.65
CA PHE A 490 1.47 -1.09 0.58
C PHE A 490 2.01 0.23 -0.01
N HIS A 491 1.83 1.34 0.69
CA HIS A 491 2.17 2.69 0.24
C HIS A 491 3.13 3.42 1.19
N VAL A 492 3.68 2.68 2.16
CA VAL A 492 4.67 3.15 3.13
C VAL A 492 5.91 2.27 3.03
N GLY A 493 7.07 2.90 3.00
CA GLY A 493 8.40 2.31 3.07
C GLY A 493 9.26 3.09 4.06
N PHE A 494 10.57 3.13 3.82
CA PHE A 494 11.50 3.93 4.63
C PHE A 494 12.79 4.18 3.87
N ARG A 495 13.57 5.15 4.34
CA ARG A 495 14.98 5.33 4.01
C ARG A 495 15.80 5.31 5.29
N VAL A 496 17.08 5.03 5.17
CA VAL A 496 17.99 5.00 6.31
C VAL A 496 18.85 6.25 6.36
N VAL A 497 19.26 6.61 7.57
CA VAL A 497 20.33 7.55 7.84
C VAL A 497 21.48 6.84 8.53
N CYS A 498 22.69 7.37 8.36
CA CYS A 498 23.88 6.93 9.07
C CYS A 498 24.47 8.11 9.83
N GLU A 499 24.81 7.87 11.09
CA GLU A 499 25.48 8.88 11.90
C GLU A 499 26.91 9.10 11.41
N PHE A 500 27.39 10.33 11.58
CA PHE A 500 28.77 10.70 11.32
C PHE A 500 29.42 11.17 12.63
N ASP A 501 30.45 10.46 13.08
CA ASP A 501 31.26 10.87 14.23
C ASP A 501 32.61 11.39 13.73
N GLU A 502 32.78 12.72 13.79
CA GLU A 502 34.01 13.43 13.40
C GLU A 502 35.25 13.03 14.23
N LYS A 503 35.07 12.52 15.45
CA LYS A 503 36.17 12.19 16.37
C LYS A 503 36.69 10.77 16.20
N THR A 504 35.81 9.84 15.84
CA THR A 504 36.17 8.43 15.65
C THR A 504 36.30 8.05 14.17
N GLY A 505 35.73 8.84 13.25
CA GLY A 505 35.57 8.47 11.85
C GLY A 505 34.88 7.12 11.71
N ASN A 506 33.81 6.88 12.49
CA ASN A 506 33.19 5.57 12.78
C ASN A 506 33.49 4.51 11.70
N ARG A 507 34.38 3.58 12.09
CA ARG A 507 34.99 2.53 11.25
C ARG A 507 34.09 1.35 11.00
#